data_AF-A0A6B3VYL8-F1
#
_entry.id   AF-A0A6B3VYL8-F1
#
_cell.length_a   1.000
_cell.length_b   1.000
_cell.length_c   1.000
_cell.angle_alpha   90.00
_cell.angle_beta   90.00
_cell.angle_gamma   90.00
#
_symmetry.space_group_name_H-M   'P 1'
#
loop_
_entity.id
_entity.type
_entity.pdbx_description
1 polymer ?
#
loop_
_entity_poly.entity_id
_entity_poly.type
_entity_poly.pdbx_seq_one_letter_code
_entity_poly.pdbx_strand_id
1 'polypeptide(L)' 'MEYLLSCKGSAYPCEVTIDEDNGRYMLRKADSSGEYFNTPEELVTWIFNNWKPEQFYDEKQFGKMLNEIQVYSKK' A
#
# COMPACT_ATOMS: atom_id res chain seq x y z
N MET A 1 -10.38 -4.38 2.04
CA MET A 1 -9.50 -4.74 0.91
C MET A 1 -8.12 -5.01 1.43
N GLU A 2 -7.47 -6.07 0.96
CA GLU A 2 -6.11 -6.45 1.37
C GLU A 2 -5.28 -6.72 0.12
N TYR A 3 -4.10 -6.11 0.04
CA TYR A 3 -3.17 -6.24 -1.07
C TYR A 3 -1.83 -6.76 -0.59
N LEU A 4 -1.27 -7.72 -1.34
CA LEU A 4 0.03 -8.29 -1.08
C LEU A 4 0.93 -8.03 -2.29
N LEU A 5 1.98 -7.26 -2.09
CA LEU A 5 2.93 -6.84 -3.11
C LEU A 5 4.31 -7.40 -2.80
N SER A 6 4.95 -8.05 -3.77
CA SER A 6 6.30 -8.61 -3.59
C SER A 6 7.38 -7.57 -3.93
N CYS A 7 8.19 -7.17 -2.95
CA CYS A 7 9.31 -6.25 -3.15
C CYS A 7 10.59 -6.96 -3.62
N LYS A 8 11.30 -6.33 -4.55
CA LYS A 8 12.66 -6.69 -4.97
C LYS A 8 13.65 -6.29 -3.87
N GLY A 9 14.32 -7.28 -3.27
CA GLY A 9 15.37 -7.04 -2.29
C GLY A 9 14.94 -7.15 -0.83
N SER A 10 13.73 -7.63 -0.54
CA SER A 10 13.34 -8.02 0.81
C SER A 10 12.64 -9.37 0.80
N ALA A 11 12.85 -10.17 1.84
CA ALA A 11 12.27 -11.50 1.98
C ALA A 11 10.76 -11.46 2.28
N TYR A 12 10.25 -10.30 2.71
CA TYR A 12 8.86 -10.13 3.13
C TYR A 12 8.04 -9.36 2.08
N PRO A 13 6.80 -9.79 1.80
CA PRO A 13 5.88 -9.01 0.97
C PRO A 13 5.42 -7.76 1.73
N CYS A 14 5.17 -6.69 0.98
CA CYS A 14 4.44 -5.54 1.47
C CYS A 14 2.94 -5.86 1.50
N GLU A 15 2.28 -5.49 2.58
CA GLU A 15 0.85 -5.71 2.78
C GLU A 15 0.14 -4.36 2.93
N VAL A 16 -1.00 -4.19 2.30
CA VAL A 16 -1.83 -3.00 2.44
C VAL A 16 -3.24 -3.45 2.79
N THR A 17 -3.71 -3.06 3.97
CA THR A 17 -5.04 -3.34 4.48
C THR A 17 -5.83 -2.04 4.51
N ILE A 18 -6.96 -2.03 3.81
CA ILE A 18 -7.90 -0.91 3.73
C ILE A 18 -9.26 -1.44 4.14
N ASP A 19 -9.65 -1.20 5.37
CA ASP A 19 -10.94 -1.59 5.92
C ASP A 19 -11.78 -0.34 6.14
N GLU A 20 -12.64 -0.03 5.17
CA GLU A 20 -13.49 1.16 5.23
C GLU A 20 -14.62 1.03 6.27
N ASP A 21 -15.11 -0.19 6.48
CA ASP A 21 -16.16 -0.49 7.46
C ASP A 21 -15.71 -0.21 8.89
N ASN A 22 -14.45 -0.50 9.22
CA ASN A 22 -13.85 -0.24 10.53
C ASN A 22 -12.97 1.01 10.57
N GLY A 23 -12.78 1.70 9.45
CA GLY A 23 -11.84 2.83 9.32
C GLY A 23 -10.39 2.43 9.64
N ARG A 24 -10.00 1.19 9.31
CA ARG A 24 -8.64 0.69 9.57
C ARG A 24 -7.81 0.70 8.30
N TYR A 25 -6.77 1.50 8.30
CA TYR A 25 -5.84 1.62 7.18
C TYR A 25 -4.46 1.24 7.69
N MET A 26 -3.97 0.06 7.33
CA MET A 26 -2.70 -0.45 7.80
C MET A 26 -1.82 -0.81 6.62
N LEU A 27 -0.53 -0.50 6.74
CA LEU A 27 0.47 -0.83 5.74
C LEU A 27 1.61 -1.56 6.42
N ARG A 28 2.04 -2.66 5.82
CA ARG A 28 3.21 -3.41 6.24
C ARG A 28 4.28 -3.32 5.17
N LYS A 29 5.47 -2.89 5.58
CA LYS A 29 6.65 -2.78 4.71
C LYS A 29 7.41 -4.10 4.74
N ALA A 30 8.21 -4.30 3.70
CA ALA A 30 9.11 -5.43 3.61
C ALA A 30 10.22 -5.43 4.70
N ASP A 31 10.46 -4.28 5.33
CA ASP A 31 11.43 -4.06 6.40
C ASP A 31 10.89 -4.44 7.80
N SER A 32 9.86 -5.30 7.88
CA SER A 32 9.11 -5.66 9.11
C SER A 32 8.40 -4.52 9.83
N SER A 33 8.60 -3.27 9.40
CA SER A 33 7.90 -2.11 9.94
C SER A 33 6.48 -1.99 9.36
N GLY A 34 5.50 -1.75 10.22
CA GLY A 34 4.12 -1.44 9.82
C GLY A 34 3.74 -0.02 10.24
N GLU A 35 2.93 0.65 9.43
CA GLU A 35 2.36 1.97 9.71
C GLU A 35 0.84 1.85 9.73
N TYR A 36 0.21 2.59 10.63
CA TYR A 36 -1.24 2.69 10.72
C TYR A 36 -1.66 4.11 10.37
N PHE A 37 -2.72 4.23 9.58
CA PHE A 37 -3.28 5.50 9.12
C PHE A 37 -4.72 5.61 9.59
N ASN A 38 -5.14 6.85 9.85
CA ASN A 38 -6.53 7.13 10.24
C ASN A 38 -7.44 7.33 9.03
N THR A 39 -6.86 7.70 7.88
CA THR A 39 -7.58 7.94 6.63
C THR A 39 -6.94 7.17 5.48
N PRO A 40 -7.73 6.80 4.46
CA PRO A 40 -7.20 6.13 3.27
C PRO A 40 -6.32 7.07 2.45
N GLU A 41 -6.60 8.38 2.49
CA GLU A 41 -5.82 9.42 1.80
C GLU A 41 -4.38 9.50 2.29
N GLU A 42 -4.17 9.45 3.62
CA GLU A 42 -2.85 9.42 4.22
C GLU A 42 -2.08 8.16 3.79
N LEU A 43 -2.76 7.00 3.80
CA LEU A 43 -2.18 5.73 3.35
C LEU A 43 -1.74 5.81 1.87
N VAL A 44 -2.61 6.30 0.99
CA VAL A 44 -2.32 6.44 -0.46
C VAL A 44 -1.15 7.40 -0.68
N THR A 45 -1.18 8.56 -0.03
CA THR A 45 -0.11 9.56 -0.11
C THR A 45 1.21 9.01 0.39
N TRP A 46 1.18 8.26 1.49
CA TRP A 46 2.37 7.62 2.03
C TRP A 46 2.94 6.59 1.06
N ILE A 47 2.09 5.73 0.49
CA ILE A 47 2.49 4.75 -0.54
C ILE A 47 3.13 5.47 -1.72
N PHE A 48 2.52 6.53 -2.22
CA PHE A 48 3.04 7.26 -3.39
C PHE A 48 4.39 7.94 -3.13
N ASN A 49 4.63 8.40 -1.89
CA ASN A 49 5.89 9.04 -1.51
C ASN A 49 7.00 8.04 -1.15
N ASN A 50 6.66 6.91 -0.53
CA ASN A 50 7.64 5.95 -0.01
C ASN A 50 7.89 4.76 -0.94
N TRP A 51 6.88 4.34 -1.71
CA TRP A 51 6.98 3.20 -2.60
C TRP A 51 7.10 3.63 -4.05
N LYS A 52 8.07 3.03 -4.75
CA LYS A 52 8.24 3.19 -6.19
C LYS A 52 7.93 1.89 -6.92
N PRO A 53 7.32 1.95 -8.12
CA PRO A 53 7.01 0.75 -8.90
C PRO A 53 8.25 -0.13 -9.12
N GLU A 54 9.41 0.50 -9.33
CA GLU A 54 10.71 -0.15 -9.56
C GLU A 54 11.15 -1.07 -8.41
N GLN A 55 10.66 -0.81 -7.18
CA GLN A 55 10.98 -1.62 -6.00
C GLN A 55 10.18 -2.92 -5.95
N PHE A 56 9.19 -3.12 -6.82
CA PHE A 56 8.37 -4.33 -6.83
C PHE A 56 8.78 -5.29 -7.94
N TYR A 57 8.53 -6.58 -7.72
CA TYR A 57 8.63 -7.58 -8.78
C TYR A 57 7.54 -7.40 -9.82
N ASP A 58 6.33 -7.06 -9.37
CA ASP A 58 5.15 -6.94 -10.23
C ASP A 58 4.63 -5.49 -10.23
N GLU A 59 5.21 -4.68 -11.12
CA GLU A 59 4.83 -3.28 -11.33
C GLU A 59 3.37 -3.14 -11.76
N LYS A 60 2.83 -4.14 -12.47
CA LYS A 60 1.42 -4.16 -12.88
C LYS A 60 0.49 -4.36 -11.70
N GLN A 61 0.84 -5.26 -10.77
CA GLN A 61 0.08 -5.45 -9.54
C GLN A 61 0.08 -4.18 -8.67
N PHE A 62 1.25 -3.55 -8.52
CA PHE A 62 1.38 -2.28 -7.81
C PHE A 62 0.54 -1.17 -8.46
N GLY A 63 0.62 -1.03 -9.79
CA GLY A 63 -0.16 -0.06 -10.54
C GLY A 63 -1.68 -0.29 -10.44
N LYS A 64 -2.13 -1.55 -10.44
CA LYS A 64 -3.54 -1.89 -10.20
C LYS A 64 -3.99 -1.48 -8.81
N MET A 65 -3.24 -1.84 -7.77
CA MET A 65 -3.54 -1.43 -6.40
C MET A 65 -3.63 0.09 -6.32
N LEU A 66 -2.61 0.81 -6.80
CA LEU A 66 -2.62 2.28 -6.85
C LEU A 66 -3.87 2.82 -7.55
N ASN A 67 -4.29 2.21 -8.66
CA ASN A 67 -5.47 2.65 -9.39
C ASN A 67 -6.76 2.44 -8.60
N GLU A 68 -6.86 1.36 -7.83
CA GLU A 68 -8.00 1.11 -6.95
C GLU A 68 -8.00 2.06 -5.76
N ILE A 69 -6.85 2.31 -5.13
CA ILE A 69 -6.77 3.14 -3.92
C ILE A 69 -6.71 4.65 -4.21
N GLN A 70 -6.32 5.08 -5.42
CA GLN A 70 -6.31 6.50 -5.79
C GLN A 70 -7.70 7.13 -5.73
N VAL A 71 -8.76 6.33 -5.80
CA VAL A 71 -10.15 6.81 -5.71
C VAL A 71 -10.41 7.46 -4.36
N TYR A 72 -9.67 7.05 -3.32
CA TYR A 72 -9.76 7.61 -1.98
C TYR A 72 -9.06 8.97 -1.86
N SER A 73 -7.98 9.21 -2.63
CA SER A 73 -7.23 10.48 -2.62
C SER A 73 -7.91 11.61 -3.41
N LYS A 74 -8.99 11.32 -4.15
CA LYS A 74 -9.68 12.29 -5.01
C LYS A 74 -10.97 12.86 -4.42
N LYS A 75 -11.22 12.69 -3.12
CA LYS A 75 -12.47 13.11 -2.48
C LYS A 75 -12.38 14.48 -1.81
#